data_AF-A0A3C2E8G8-F1
#
_entry.id   AF-A0A3C2E8G8-F1
#
_cell.length_a   1.000
_cell.length_b   1.000
_cell.length_c   1.000
_cell.angle_alpha   90.00
_cell.angle_beta   90.00
_cell.angle_gamma   90.00
#
_symmetry.space_group_name_H-M   'P 1'
#
loop_
_entity.id
_entity.type
_entity.pdbx_description
1 polymer ?
#
loop_
_entity_poly.entity_id
_entity_poly.type
_entity_poly.pdbx_seq_one_letter_code
_entity_poly.pdbx_strand_id
1 'polypeptide(L)'
;YYTPSGQSIQGTGITPDWLISSRRFDVEEAEEGQQVSEAALPNALENENGDERPVIDYAAVEQPPEDWADNEDYQLHRALEILRTMTGREQASLN
;
A
#
# COMPACT_ATOMS: atom_id res chain seq x y z
N TYR A 1 -14.18 13.69 -1.79
CA TYR A 1 -13.28 14.00 -2.92
C TYR A 1 -13.28 12.83 -3.89
N TYR A 2 -13.01 13.09 -5.17
CA TYR A 2 -13.06 12.07 -6.21
C TYR A 2 -11.74 11.97 -6.97
N THR A 3 -11.32 10.75 -7.28
CA THR A 3 -10.20 10.51 -8.22
C THR A 3 -10.60 10.91 -9.65
N PRO A 4 -9.66 11.05 -10.59
CA PRO A 4 -9.99 11.27 -12.01
C PRO A 4 -10.87 10.16 -12.62
N SER A 5 -10.84 8.95 -12.07
CA SER A 5 -11.74 7.85 -12.46
C SER A 5 -13.14 7.94 -11.85
N GLY A 6 -13.41 8.95 -11.01
CA GLY A 6 -14.71 9.17 -10.38
C GLY A 6 -14.95 8.35 -9.10
N GLN A 7 -13.91 7.74 -8.53
CA GLN A 7 -14.04 6.94 -7.31
C GLN A 7 -13.86 7.81 -6.06
N SER A 8 -14.75 7.65 -5.06
CA SER A 8 -14.59 8.27 -3.74
C SER A 8 -13.60 7.47 -2.89
N ILE A 9 -12.65 8.18 -2.27
CA ILE A 9 -11.68 7.61 -1.33
C ILE A 9 -12.14 7.71 0.13
N GLN A 10 -13.34 8.26 0.37
CA GLN A 10 -13.90 8.48 1.71
C GLN A 10 -13.99 7.16 2.47
N GLY A 11 -13.39 7.08 3.66
CA GLY A 11 -13.40 5.88 4.51
C GLY A 11 -12.56 4.69 3.99
N THR A 12 -12.40 4.54 2.67
CA THR A 12 -11.66 3.44 2.03
C THR A 12 -10.17 3.75 1.92
N GLY A 13 -9.82 4.98 1.52
CA GLY A 13 -8.46 5.39 1.17
C GLY A 13 -8.06 4.96 -0.25
N ILE A 14 -6.75 4.82 -0.48
CA ILE A 14 -6.18 4.33 -1.73
C ILE A 14 -5.57 2.96 -1.46
N THR A 15 -5.92 1.98 -2.27
CA THR A 15 -5.33 0.64 -2.20
C THR A 15 -4.02 0.63 -2.99
N PRO A 16 -2.88 0.28 -2.39
CA PRO A 16 -1.62 0.14 -3.13
C PRO A 16 -1.68 -1.03 -4.10
N ASP A 17 -1.09 -0.86 -5.29
CA ASP A 17 -0.89 -1.97 -6.24
C ASP A 17 0.17 -2.98 -5.71
N TRP A 18 1.13 -2.47 -4.93
CA TRP A 18 2.16 -3.27 -4.25
C TRP A 18 2.15 -2.98 -2.75
N LEU A 19 1.96 -4.02 -1.95
CA LEU A 19 2.01 -3.95 -0.50
C LEU A 19 3.47 -4.05 -0.04
N ILE A 20 4.13 -2.90 0.10
CA ILE A 20 5.51 -2.80 0.57
C ILE A 20 5.53 -1.93 1.82
N SER A 21 6.11 -2.43 2.91
CA SER A 21 6.24 -1.70 4.16
C SER A 21 7.50 -0.84 4.20
N SER A 22 7.45 0.29 4.89
CA SER A 22 8.63 1.13 5.16
C SER A 22 9.56 0.55 6.24
N ARG A 23 9.03 -0.33 7.10
CA ARG A 23 9.77 -0.96 8.20
C ARG A 23 9.34 -2.40 8.41
N ARG A 24 10.15 -3.17 9.12
CA ARG A 24 9.71 -4.47 9.61
C ARG A 24 8.64 -4.33 10.69
N PHE A 25 7.76 -5.33 10.76
CA PHE A 25 6.75 -5.46 11.79
C PHE A 25 6.42 -6.94 12.02
N ASP A 26 5.93 -7.25 13.22
CA ASP A 26 5.36 -8.55 13.52
C ASP A 26 3.94 -8.65 12.93
N VAL A 27 3.66 -9.76 12.24
CA VAL A 27 2.39 -9.94 11.52
C VAL A 27 1.21 -10.05 12.49
N GLU A 28 1.37 -10.75 13.62
CA GLU A 28 0.31 -10.89 14.61
C GLU A 28 -0.01 -9.53 15.23
N GLU A 29 1.02 -8.75 15.57
CA GLU A 29 0.85 -7.38 16.08
C GLU A 29 0.19 -6.45 15.04
N ALA A 30 0.51 -6.61 13.75
CA ALA A 30 -0.09 -5.81 12.68
C ALA A 30 -1.58 -6.15 12.43
N GLU A 31 -1.96 -7.42 12.60
CA GLU A 31 -3.35 -7.88 12.52
C GLU A 31 -4.18 -7.39 13.72
N GLU A 32 -3.60 -7.40 14.91
CA GLU A 32 -4.26 -6.92 16.15
C GLU A 32 -4.28 -5.39 16.24
N GLY A 33 -3.33 -4.71 15.60
CA GLY A 33 -3.20 -3.27 15.60
C GLY A 33 -4.41 -2.58 14.95
N GLN A 34 -5.05 -1.66 15.68
CA GLN A 34 -6.02 -0.75 15.08
C GLN A 34 -5.32 0.16 14.07
N GLN A 35 -5.51 -0.13 12.79
CA GLN A 35 -5.17 0.82 11.73
C GLN A 35 -5.95 2.12 11.98
N VAL A 36 -5.22 3.23 12.14
CA VAL A 36 -5.86 4.55 12.11
C VAL A 36 -6.44 4.72 10.72
N SER A 37 -7.76 4.77 10.65
CA SER A 37 -8.50 4.97 9.41
C SER A 37 -9.55 6.03 9.63
N GLU A 38 -9.90 6.74 8.56
CA GLU A 38 -11.00 7.70 8.60
C GLU A 38 -12.32 7.02 8.98
N ALA A 39 -12.56 5.80 8.49
CA ALA A 39 -13.76 5.02 8.81
C ALA A 39 -13.91 4.70 10.30
N ALA A 40 -12.82 4.66 11.07
CA ALA A 40 -12.85 4.42 12.52
C ALA A 40 -13.13 5.69 13.34
N LEU A 41 -13.21 6.87 12.71
CA LEU A 41 -13.44 8.13 13.42
C LEU A 41 -14.92 8.35 13.77
N PRO A 42 -15.22 9.02 14.90
CA PRO A 42 -16.59 9.42 15.21
C PRO A 42 -17.17 10.31 14.11
N ASN A 43 -18.40 10.03 13.70
CA ASN A 43 -19.10 10.72 12.62
C ASN A 43 -18.40 10.60 11.25
N ALA A 44 -17.64 9.53 11.02
CA ALA A 44 -17.13 9.20 9.70
C ALA A 44 -18.29 9.14 8.69
N LEU A 45 -18.12 9.80 7.55
CA LEU A 45 -19.10 9.76 6.47
C LEU A 45 -18.96 8.44 5.72
N GLU A 46 -20.11 7.90 5.29
CA GLU A 46 -20.15 6.71 4.44
C GLU A 46 -19.60 7.01 3.05
N ASN A 47 -19.00 6.00 2.42
CA ASN A 47 -18.56 6.11 1.05
C ASN A 47 -19.78 6.10 0.11
N GLU A 48 -19.95 7.16 -0.69
CA GLU A 48 -21.09 7.31 -1.61
C GLU A 48 -21.15 6.22 -2.70
N ASN A 49 -20.03 5.57 -3.02
CA ASN A 49 -19.96 4.44 -3.94
C ASN A 49 -20.33 3.10 -3.29
N GLY A 50 -20.45 3.05 -1.95
CA GLY A 50 -20.69 1.82 -1.19
C GLY A 50 -19.46 0.92 -1.06
N ASP A 51 -18.28 1.40 -1.45
CA ASP A 51 -17.02 0.66 -1.34
C ASP A 51 -16.58 0.56 0.13
N GLU A 52 -16.16 -0.64 0.54
CA GLU A 52 -15.53 -0.88 1.83
C GLU A 52 -14.00 -0.89 1.70
N ARG A 53 -13.30 -0.61 2.80
CA ARG A 53 -11.84 -0.71 2.81
C ARG A 53 -11.45 -2.18 2.61
N PRO A 54 -10.53 -2.50 1.67
CA PRO A 54 -10.07 -3.87 1.50
C PRO A 54 -9.31 -4.36 2.74
N VAL A 55 -9.52 -5.63 3.06
CA VAL A 55 -8.74 -6.32 4.09
C VAL A 55 -7.33 -6.54 3.56
N ILE A 56 -6.33 -6.10 4.33
CA ILE A 56 -4.92 -6.31 4.01
C ILE A 56 -4.49 -7.66 4.60
N ASP A 57 -3.91 -8.52 3.77
CA ASP A 57 -3.16 -9.69 4.22
C ASP A 57 -1.74 -9.24 4.58
N TYR A 58 -1.48 -9.10 5.89
CA TYR A 58 -0.19 -8.61 6.38
C TYR A 58 0.96 -9.59 6.19
N ALA A 59 0.67 -10.89 6.07
CA ALA A 59 1.69 -11.89 5.77
C ALA A 59 2.21 -11.75 4.33
N ALA A 60 1.42 -11.16 3.42
CA ALA A 60 1.78 -10.91 2.04
C ALA A 60 2.51 -9.57 1.81
N VAL A 61 2.66 -8.74 2.85
CA VAL A 61 3.34 -7.44 2.73
C VAL A 61 4.85 -7.66 2.62
N GLU A 62 5.46 -7.14 1.56
CA GLU A 62 6.91 -7.14 1.39
C GLU A 62 7.54 -6.21 2.44
N GLN A 63 8.53 -6.71 3.18
CA GLN A 63 9.20 -5.97 4.24
C GLN A 63 10.69 -5.76 3.92
N PRO A 64 11.33 -4.71 4.47
CA PRO A 64 12.77 -4.52 4.32
C PRO A 64 13.57 -5.73 4.85
N PRO A 65 14.70 -6.09 4.21
CA PRO A 65 15.65 -7.10 4.70
C PRO A 65 16.11 -6.84 6.13
N GLU A 66 16.62 -7.87 6.82
CA GLU A 66 17.01 -7.77 8.24
C GLU A 66 18.04 -6.66 8.50
N ASP A 67 18.99 -6.53 7.58
CA ASP A 67 20.14 -5.64 7.57
C ASP A 67 19.90 -4.31 6.82
N TRP A 68 18.65 -3.99 6.48
CA TRP A 68 18.32 -2.72 5.84
C TRP A 68 18.65 -1.53 6.75
N ALA A 69 19.20 -0.46 6.17
CA ALA A 69 19.59 0.72 6.93
C ALA A 69 18.38 1.55 7.36
N ASP A 70 18.26 1.85 8.66
CA ASP A 70 17.12 2.59 9.24
C ASP A 70 16.93 4.00 8.67
N ASN A 71 17.98 4.59 8.10
CA ASN A 71 17.95 5.92 7.50
C ASN A 71 17.68 5.91 5.98
N GLU A 72 17.39 4.74 5.39
CA GLU A 72 17.09 4.58 3.98
C GLU A 72 15.61 4.25 3.74
N ASP A 73 15.05 4.82 2.67
CA ASP A 73 13.66 4.59 2.27
C ASP A 73 13.55 3.33 1.41
N TYR A 74 13.15 2.22 2.05
CA TYR A 74 12.97 0.93 1.38
C TYR A 74 11.86 0.98 0.32
N GLN A 75 10.77 1.70 0.56
CA GLN A 75 9.65 1.79 -0.39
C GLN A 75 10.09 2.50 -1.67
N LEU A 76 10.86 3.58 -1.54
CA LEU A 76 11.44 4.28 -2.69
C LEU A 76 12.44 3.40 -3.44
N HIS A 77 13.33 2.70 -2.73
CA HIS A 77 14.27 1.77 -3.33
C HIS A 77 13.53 0.72 -4.16
N ARG A 78 12.51 0.09 -3.57
CA ARG A 78 11.74 -0.97 -4.20
C ARG A 78 10.93 -0.47 -5.39
N ALA A 79 10.34 0.72 -5.30
CA ALA A 79 9.65 1.35 -6.42
C ALA A 79 10.59 1.54 -7.63
N LEU A 80 11.83 2.00 -7.42
CA LEU A 80 12.82 2.15 -8.49
C LEU A 80 13.19 0.81 -9.14
N GLU A 81 13.32 -0.26 -8.35
CA GLU A 81 13.58 -1.59 -8.90
C GLU A 81 12.42 -2.12 -9.75
N ILE A 82 11.19 -1.98 -9.26
CA ILE A 82 9.98 -2.39 -9.99
C ILE A 82 9.91 -1.64 -11.33
N LEU A 83 10.08 -0.32 -11.30
CA LEU A 83 10.06 0.52 -12.51
C LEU A 83 11.12 0.11 -13.52
N ARG A 84 12.38 -0.07 -13.09
CA ARG A 84 13.47 -0.53 -13.96
C ARG A 84 13.18 -1.89 -14.59
N THR A 85 12.62 -2.81 -13.80
CA THR A 85 12.26 -4.14 -14.27
C THR A 85 11.14 -4.09 -15.31
N MET A 86 10.13 -3.23 -15.12
CA MET A 86 9.03 -3.03 -16.06
C MET A 86 9.54 -2.46 -17.38
N THR A 87 10.34 -1.39 -17.34
CA THR A 87 10.91 -0.78 -18.56
C THR A 87 11.86 -1.74 -19.29
N GLY A 88 12.69 -2.50 -18.56
CA GLY A 88 13.59 -3.48 -19.17
C GLY A 88 12.87 -4.63 -19.88
N ARG A 89 11.73 -5.09 -19.32
CA ARG A 89 10.87 -6.10 -19.95
C ARG A 89 10.23 -5.60 -21.24
N GLU A 90 9.80 -4.34 -21.25
CA GLU A 90 9.21 -3.71 -22.44
C GLU A 90 10.22 -3.67 -23.60
N GLN A 91 11.48 -3.29 -23.34
CA GLN A 91 12.54 -3.29 -24.36
C GLN A 91 12.90 -4.69 -24.88
N ALA A 92 12.84 -5.72 -24.03
CA ALA A 92 13.07 -7.10 -24.45
C ALA A 92 11.91 -7.66 -25.30
N SER A 93 10.68 -7.14 -25.15
CA SER A 93 9.52 -7.55 -25.96
C SER A 93 9.43 -6.88 -27.33
N LEU A 94 10.22 -5.80 -27.53
CA LEU A 94 10.25 -4.98 -28.75
C LEU A 94 11.42 -5.34 -29.69
N ASN A 95 12.22 -6.36 -29.35
CA ASN A 95 13.28 -6.93 -30.19
C ASN A 95 12.94 -8.37 -30.58
#